data_AF-A0A844IQI1-F1
#
_entry.id   AF-A0A844IQI1-F1
#
_cell.length_a   1.000
_cell.length_b   1.000
_cell.length_c   1.000
_cell.angle_alpha   90.00
_cell.angle_beta   90.00
_cell.angle_gamma   90.00
#
_symmetry.space_group_name_H-M   'P 1'
#
loop_
_entity.id
_entity.type
_entity.pdbx_description
1 polymer ?
#
loop_
_entity_poly.entity_id
_entity_poly.type
_entity_poly.pdbx_seq_one_letter_code
_entity_poly.pdbx_strand_id
1 'polypeptide(L)'
;MNRSAPYQPLIFRILHGVSGILVIGAIISGFLVYNTFDKRFGYIPIPKINPIQDIHGTLAVFFLILLPFFAVYSFHAGKRRLLQPDSIQNLTQFGRPIWWVSLQRLANTKMLLAAVLAVVSGRMMKEEWLPIGELDHSWYYAHLIAWLIMICCLAIHVLMSAKVGGVPLLLSILSWKFRPEDSPANWYDRLRAWFNDFSNNLREEINQFMAVGLLMKIIEVIVLAGIITAFVLPLFFSSGES
;
A
#
# COMPACT_ATOMS: atom_id res chain seq x y z
N MET A 1 -24.69 3.31 -13.76
CA MET A 1 -24.31 4.35 -12.77
C MET A 1 -24.38 5.73 -13.44
N ASN A 2 -24.80 6.80 -12.76
CA ASN A 2 -24.84 8.14 -13.37
C ASN A 2 -23.41 8.63 -13.71
N ARG A 3 -23.23 9.32 -14.84
CA ARG A 3 -21.89 9.76 -15.32
C ARG A 3 -21.24 10.81 -14.41
N SER A 4 -22.03 11.54 -13.63
CA SER A 4 -21.56 12.55 -12.66
C SER A 4 -21.08 11.99 -11.32
N ALA A 5 -21.33 10.71 -11.04
CA ALA A 5 -20.89 10.10 -9.79
C ALA A 5 -19.39 9.73 -9.84
N PRO A 6 -18.63 9.91 -8.74
CA PRO A 6 -17.27 9.37 -8.61
C PRO A 6 -17.28 7.88 -8.96
N TYR A 7 -16.41 7.50 -9.91
CA TYR A 7 -16.41 6.15 -10.45
C TYR A 7 -14.99 5.61 -10.58
N GLN A 8 -14.83 4.36 -10.14
CA GLN A 8 -13.65 3.55 -10.33
C GLN A 8 -14.13 2.16 -10.76
N PRO A 9 -13.49 1.52 -11.76
CA PRO A 9 -13.85 0.18 -12.18
C PRO A 9 -13.94 -0.80 -11.01
N LEU A 10 -14.91 -1.72 -11.05
CA LEU A 10 -15.22 -2.62 -9.94
C LEU A 10 -14.00 -3.44 -9.49
N ILE A 11 -13.22 -4.00 -10.43
CA ILE A 11 -12.02 -4.78 -10.12
C ILE A 11 -11.00 -3.98 -9.29
N PHE A 12 -10.77 -2.71 -9.61
CA PHE A 12 -9.85 -1.87 -8.86
C PHE A 12 -10.40 -1.44 -7.50
N ARG A 13 -11.72 -1.36 -7.35
CA ARG A 13 -12.34 -1.13 -6.03
C ARG A 13 -12.24 -2.36 -5.14
N ILE A 14 -12.41 -3.56 -5.70
CA ILE A 14 -12.19 -4.82 -4.97
C ILE A 14 -10.72 -4.90 -4.55
N LEU A 15 -9.77 -4.71 -5.47
CA LEU A 15 -8.34 -4.73 -5.16
C LEU A 15 -8.00 -3.71 -4.05
N HIS A 16 -8.47 -2.47 -4.19
CA HIS A 16 -8.26 -1.44 -3.17
C HIS A 16 -8.90 -1.81 -1.82
N GLY A 17 -10.14 -2.32 -1.83
CA GLY A 17 -10.88 -2.70 -0.63
C GLY A 17 -10.21 -3.85 0.11
N VAL A 18 -9.82 -4.91 -0.60
CA VAL A 18 -9.10 -6.05 -0.02
C VAL A 18 -7.74 -5.61 0.53
N SER A 19 -6.96 -4.84 -0.24
CA SER A 19 -5.70 -4.27 0.25
C SER A 19 -5.90 -3.41 1.50
N GLY A 20 -6.94 -2.58 1.52
CA GLY A 20 -7.29 -1.75 2.67
C GLY A 20 -7.62 -2.58 3.91
N ILE A 21 -8.43 -3.64 3.77
CA ILE A 21 -8.76 -4.55 4.86
C ILE A 21 -7.51 -5.25 5.40
N LEU A 22 -6.64 -5.75 4.51
CA LEU A 22 -5.40 -6.42 4.90
C LEU A 22 -4.45 -5.47 5.63
N VAL A 23 -4.27 -4.24 5.14
CA VAL A 23 -3.42 -3.23 5.79
C VAL A 23 -3.98 -2.83 7.15
N ILE A 24 -5.29 -2.56 7.25
CA ILE A 24 -5.93 -2.22 8.53
C ILE A 24 -5.80 -3.39 9.51
N GLY A 25 -6.06 -4.62 9.05
CA GLY A 25 -5.86 -5.84 9.83
C GLY A 25 -4.42 -5.98 10.32
N ALA A 26 -3.43 -5.77 9.43
CA ALA A 26 -2.01 -5.83 9.76
C ALA A 26 -1.57 -4.74 10.75
N ILE A 27 -2.13 -3.52 10.65
CA ILE A 27 -1.89 -2.45 11.62
C ILE A 27 -2.42 -2.86 13.00
N ILE A 28 -3.65 -3.37 13.06
CA ILE A 28 -4.29 -3.78 14.32
C ILE A 28 -3.54 -4.98 14.93
N SER A 29 -3.24 -6.00 14.14
CA SER A 29 -2.48 -7.16 14.63
C SER A 29 -1.06 -6.78 15.01
N GLY A 30 -0.41 -5.87 14.28
CA GLY A 30 0.91 -5.33 14.62
C GLY A 30 0.91 -4.57 15.95
N PHE A 31 -0.14 -3.78 16.21
CA PHE A 31 -0.37 -3.19 17.54
C PHE A 31 -0.46 -4.26 18.63
N LEU A 32 -1.22 -5.34 18.39
CA LEU A 32 -1.39 -6.42 19.36
C LEU A 32 -0.11 -7.22 19.60
N VAL A 33 0.72 -7.42 18.57
CA VAL A 33 2.09 -7.97 18.71
C VAL A 33 2.94 -7.06 19.60
N TYR A 34 3.02 -5.77 19.27
CA TYR A 34 3.75 -4.78 20.08
C TYR A 34 3.26 -4.76 21.55
N ASN A 35 1.94 -4.76 21.76
CA ASN A 35 1.31 -4.74 23.07
C ASN A 35 1.59 -6.00 23.89
N THR A 36 1.86 -7.12 23.22
CA THR A 36 2.16 -8.41 23.87
C THR A 36 3.63 -8.52 24.26
N PHE A 37 4.54 -8.09 23.40
CA PHE A 37 5.97 -8.41 23.51
C PHE A 37 6.90 -7.22 23.80
N ASP A 38 6.69 -6.06 23.17
CA ASP A 38 7.65 -4.93 23.26
C ASP A 38 7.31 -3.99 24.43
N LYS A 39 6.12 -3.37 24.40
CA LYS A 39 5.59 -2.50 25.47
C LYS A 39 6.47 -1.29 25.86
N ARG A 40 7.60 -1.01 25.20
CA ARG A 40 8.56 0.05 25.60
C ARG A 40 7.97 1.45 25.60
N PHE A 41 6.98 1.71 24.75
CA PHE A 41 6.24 2.98 24.65
C PHE A 41 4.83 2.91 25.26
N GLY A 42 4.62 1.99 26.21
CA GLY A 42 3.35 1.76 26.88
C GLY A 42 2.56 0.58 26.31
N TYR A 43 1.57 0.12 27.06
CA TYR A 43 0.70 -1.00 26.70
C TYR A 43 -0.71 -0.80 27.28
N ILE A 44 -1.69 -1.47 26.66
CA ILE A 44 -3.07 -1.56 27.13
C ILE A 44 -3.26 -2.96 27.73
N PRO A 45 -3.86 -3.10 28.92
CA PRO A 45 -4.07 -4.39 29.59
C PRO A 45 -5.23 -5.16 28.94
N ILE A 46 -4.99 -5.71 27.75
CA ILE A 46 -5.92 -6.60 27.03
C ILE A 46 -5.45 -8.06 27.10
N PRO A 47 -6.37 -9.04 27.03
CA PRO A 47 -6.01 -10.45 27.01
C PRO A 47 -5.04 -10.79 25.88
N LYS A 48 -4.05 -11.63 26.17
CA LYS A 48 -3.10 -12.13 25.17
C LYS A 48 -3.82 -12.99 24.14
N ILE A 49 -3.53 -12.74 22.87
CA ILE A 49 -3.94 -13.60 21.76
C ILE A 49 -2.71 -14.41 21.36
N ASN A 50 -2.72 -15.72 21.66
CA ASN A 50 -1.52 -16.56 21.48
C ASN A 50 -0.98 -16.59 20.04
N PRO A 51 -1.81 -16.77 18.98
CA PRO A 51 -1.31 -16.82 17.60
C PRO A 51 -1.19 -15.43 16.94
N ILE A 52 -0.97 -14.36 17.72
CA ILE A 52 -1.05 -13.00 17.16
C ILE A 52 0.06 -12.68 16.16
N GLN A 53 1.27 -13.24 16.34
CA GLN A 53 2.35 -13.12 15.36
C GLN A 53 1.97 -13.84 14.06
N ASP A 54 1.44 -15.06 14.13
CA ASP A 54 0.99 -15.84 12.97
C ASP A 54 -0.12 -15.12 12.20
N ILE A 55 -1.11 -14.56 12.92
CA ILE A 55 -2.20 -13.77 12.32
C ILE A 55 -1.64 -12.54 11.61
N HIS A 56 -0.72 -11.81 12.25
CA HIS A 56 -0.08 -10.65 11.65
C HIS A 56 0.72 -11.02 10.40
N GLY A 57 1.56 -12.04 10.49
CA GLY A 57 2.36 -12.56 9.37
C GLY A 57 1.49 -13.03 8.21
N THR A 58 0.38 -13.73 8.49
CA THR A 58 -0.59 -14.19 7.49
C THR A 58 -1.20 -13.01 6.73
N LEU A 59 -1.70 -11.99 7.43
CA LEU A 59 -2.25 -10.78 6.81
C LEU A 59 -1.20 -10.06 5.94
N ALA A 60 0.04 -9.98 6.43
CA ALA A 60 1.14 -9.36 5.71
C ALA A 60 1.52 -10.14 4.43
N VAL A 61 1.51 -11.46 4.46
CA VAL A 61 1.78 -12.32 3.28
C VAL A 61 0.68 -12.17 2.24
N PHE A 62 -0.60 -12.21 2.62
CA PHE A 62 -1.70 -11.96 1.69
C PHE A 62 -1.60 -10.56 1.07
N PHE A 63 -1.23 -9.56 1.87
CA PHE A 63 -1.00 -8.21 1.36
C PHE A 63 0.17 -8.16 0.38
N LEU A 64 1.30 -8.82 0.70
CA LEU A 64 2.48 -8.90 -0.16
C LEU A 64 2.16 -9.53 -1.53
N ILE A 65 1.30 -10.55 -1.58
CA ILE A 65 0.85 -11.17 -2.84
C ILE A 65 0.04 -10.18 -3.69
N LEU A 66 -0.79 -9.33 -3.07
CA LEU A 66 -1.59 -8.32 -3.78
C LEU A 66 -0.80 -7.05 -4.14
N LEU A 67 0.28 -6.78 -3.42
CA LEU A 67 1.06 -5.55 -3.53
C LEU A 67 1.63 -5.29 -4.95
N PRO A 68 2.15 -6.29 -5.71
CA PRO A 68 2.57 -6.08 -7.11
C PRO A 68 1.45 -5.50 -7.98
N PHE A 69 0.26 -6.08 -7.92
CA PHE A 69 -0.89 -5.64 -8.71
C PHE A 69 -1.33 -4.24 -8.31
N PHE A 70 -1.33 -3.95 -7.01
CA PHE A 70 -1.68 -2.63 -6.50
C PHE A 70 -0.63 -1.57 -6.86
N ALA A 71 0.65 -1.92 -6.86
CA ALA A 71 1.75 -1.03 -7.24
C ALA A 71 1.67 -0.66 -8.73
N VAL A 72 1.55 -1.65 -9.62
CA VAL A 72 1.39 -1.42 -11.07
C VAL A 72 0.16 -0.55 -11.35
N TYR A 73 -0.97 -0.89 -10.72
CA TYR A 73 -2.17 -0.05 -10.80
C TYR A 73 -1.89 1.40 -10.37
N SER A 74 -1.19 1.59 -9.26
CA SER A 74 -0.93 2.92 -8.69
C SER A 74 -0.03 3.79 -9.57
N PHE A 75 1.03 3.24 -10.17
CA PHE A 75 1.95 4.00 -11.02
C PHE A 75 1.45 4.21 -12.45
N HIS A 76 0.46 3.42 -12.90
CA HIS A 76 -0.07 3.53 -14.25
C HIS A 76 -1.46 4.19 -14.24
N ALA A 77 -2.53 3.39 -14.09
CA ALA A 77 -3.91 3.90 -14.12
C ALA A 77 -4.22 4.86 -12.94
N GLY A 78 -3.57 4.67 -11.81
CA GLY A 78 -3.74 5.43 -10.57
C GLY A 78 -2.82 6.65 -10.43
N LYS A 79 -1.92 6.91 -11.38
CA LYS A 79 -0.78 7.84 -11.20
C LYS A 79 -1.15 9.25 -10.75
N ARG A 80 -2.33 9.74 -11.16
CA ARG A 80 -2.84 11.07 -10.78
C ARG A 80 -3.13 11.22 -9.28
N ARG A 81 -3.22 10.10 -8.55
CA ARG A 81 -3.41 10.03 -7.10
C ARG A 81 -2.09 10.00 -6.34
N LEU A 82 -0.96 9.88 -7.04
CA LEU A 82 0.38 9.95 -6.48
C LEU A 82 0.94 11.37 -6.62
N LEU A 83 2.11 11.59 -6.02
CA LEU A 83 2.87 12.83 -6.11
C LEU A 83 3.06 13.26 -7.58
N GLN A 84 2.80 14.54 -7.83
CA GLN A 84 2.95 15.20 -9.13
C GLN A 84 4.09 16.23 -9.09
N PRO A 85 4.68 16.65 -10.22
CA PRO A 85 5.80 17.60 -10.26
C PRO A 85 5.55 18.91 -9.49
N ASP A 86 4.31 19.39 -9.50
CA ASP A 86 3.86 20.61 -8.83
C ASP A 86 3.49 20.39 -7.35
N SER A 87 3.50 19.16 -6.85
CA SER A 87 2.96 18.84 -5.51
C SER A 87 3.72 19.53 -4.39
N ILE A 88 5.05 19.65 -4.47
CA ILE A 88 5.85 20.34 -3.45
C ILE A 88 5.48 21.83 -3.41
N GLN A 89 5.37 22.46 -4.58
CA GLN A 89 4.96 23.86 -4.68
C GLN A 89 3.52 24.05 -4.18
N ASN A 90 2.61 23.13 -4.48
CA ASN A 90 1.23 23.21 -4.02
C ASN A 90 1.07 23.00 -2.51
N LEU A 91 2.00 22.28 -1.86
CA LEU A 91 2.02 22.11 -0.41
C LEU A 91 2.35 23.41 0.35
N THR A 92 2.91 24.44 -0.31
CA THR A 92 3.12 25.75 0.30
C THR A 92 1.85 26.61 0.28
N GLN A 93 0.85 26.25 -0.53
CA GLN A 93 -0.41 27.00 -0.68
C GLN A 93 -1.44 26.64 0.41
N PHE A 94 -1.03 26.76 1.67
CA PHE A 94 -1.79 26.29 2.84
C PHE A 94 -3.26 26.75 2.83
N GLY A 95 -4.16 25.84 3.21
CA GLY A 95 -5.61 26.10 3.31
C GLY A 95 -6.38 26.11 1.99
N ARG A 96 -5.71 26.25 0.83
CA ARG A 96 -6.37 26.21 -0.49
C ARG A 96 -6.78 24.77 -0.87
N PRO A 97 -7.82 24.58 -1.72
CA PRO A 97 -8.23 23.24 -2.19
C PRO A 97 -7.07 22.37 -2.71
N ILE A 98 -6.14 22.98 -3.44
CA ILE A 98 -4.98 22.29 -4.03
C ILE A 98 -4.00 21.75 -2.98
N TRP A 99 -3.94 22.37 -1.81
CA TRP A 99 -3.10 21.91 -0.70
C TRP A 99 -3.59 20.57 -0.16
N TRP A 100 -4.90 20.42 0.07
CA TRP A 100 -5.51 19.18 0.53
C TRP A 100 -5.30 18.04 -0.48
N VAL A 101 -5.46 18.32 -1.78
CA VAL A 101 -5.20 17.35 -2.85
C VAL A 101 -3.72 16.93 -2.88
N SER A 102 -2.81 17.88 -2.71
CA SER A 102 -1.36 17.61 -2.73
C SER A 102 -0.92 16.83 -1.49
N LEU A 103 -1.51 17.11 -0.33
CA LEU A 103 -1.29 16.34 0.90
C LEU A 103 -1.81 14.91 0.76
N GLN A 104 -2.98 14.71 0.14
CA GLN A 104 -3.50 13.38 -0.15
C GLN A 104 -2.56 12.59 -1.07
N ARG A 105 -2.07 13.23 -2.15
CA ARG A 105 -1.12 12.61 -3.08
C ARG A 105 0.18 12.23 -2.41
N LEU A 106 0.71 13.11 -1.55
CA LEU A 106 1.90 12.82 -0.74
C LEU A 106 1.66 11.62 0.19
N ALA A 107 0.53 11.59 0.89
CA ALA A 107 0.16 10.47 1.76
C ALA A 107 0.06 9.16 0.99
N ASN A 108 -0.59 9.15 -0.18
CA ASN A 108 -0.70 7.96 -1.03
C ASN A 108 0.66 7.43 -1.47
N THR A 109 1.56 8.33 -1.91
CA THR A 109 2.92 7.96 -2.31
C THR A 109 3.74 7.42 -1.14
N LYS A 110 3.70 8.08 0.02
CA LYS A 110 4.39 7.60 1.23
C LYS A 110 3.81 6.29 1.74
N MET A 111 2.51 6.05 1.58
CA MET A 111 1.85 4.81 1.96
C MET A 111 2.38 3.62 1.14
N LEU A 112 2.66 3.80 -0.16
CA LEU A 112 3.31 2.76 -0.98
C LEU A 112 4.74 2.47 -0.52
N LEU A 113 5.52 3.50 -0.23
CA LEU A 113 6.89 3.33 0.28
C LEU A 113 6.89 2.65 1.66
N ALA A 114 5.98 3.04 2.55
CA ALA A 114 5.80 2.42 3.85
C ALA A 114 5.33 0.96 3.75
N ALA A 115 4.46 0.64 2.78
CA ALA A 115 4.02 -0.72 2.51
C ALA A 115 5.20 -1.61 2.15
N VAL A 116 6.04 -1.15 1.22
CA VAL A 116 7.25 -1.87 0.81
C VAL A 116 8.24 -2.01 1.96
N LEU A 117 8.51 -0.93 2.70
CA LEU A 117 9.39 -1.01 3.86
C LEU A 117 8.86 -2.00 4.90
N ALA A 118 7.55 -2.00 5.18
CA ALA A 118 6.92 -2.90 6.15
C ALA A 118 7.03 -4.36 5.70
N VAL A 119 6.72 -4.70 4.45
CA VAL A 119 6.79 -6.09 3.98
C VAL A 119 8.23 -6.58 3.86
N VAL A 120 9.18 -5.74 3.39
CA VAL A 120 10.60 -6.12 3.32
C VAL A 120 11.15 -6.37 4.71
N SER A 121 10.99 -5.40 5.63
CA SER A 121 11.50 -5.54 7.00
C SER A 121 10.82 -6.68 7.76
N GLY A 122 9.50 -6.85 7.62
CA GLY A 122 8.76 -7.93 8.27
C GLY A 122 9.17 -9.32 7.76
N ARG A 123 9.48 -9.46 6.47
CA ARG A 123 10.00 -10.72 5.90
C ARG A 123 11.42 -11.06 6.36
N MET A 124 12.15 -10.09 6.89
CA MET A 124 13.49 -10.27 7.46
C MET A 124 13.48 -10.42 8.98
N MET A 125 12.33 -10.24 9.63
CA MET A 125 12.17 -10.53 11.05
C MET A 125 12.03 -12.03 11.27
N LYS A 126 12.63 -12.51 12.37
CA LYS A 126 12.38 -13.85 12.89
C LYS A 126 11.28 -13.83 13.93
N GLU A 127 10.45 -14.87 13.96
CA GLU A 127 9.29 -14.94 14.86
C GLU A 127 9.71 -15.06 16.33
N GLU A 128 10.87 -15.65 16.60
CA GLU A 128 11.37 -15.94 17.94
C GLU A 128 11.88 -14.71 18.69
N TRP A 129 12.29 -13.65 17.96
CA TRP A 129 12.91 -12.45 18.55
C TRP A 129 12.02 -11.80 19.62
N LEU A 130 10.73 -11.59 19.30
CA LEU A 130 9.82 -10.87 20.19
C LEU A 130 9.45 -11.68 21.45
N PRO A 131 9.10 -12.98 21.36
CA PRO A 131 8.83 -13.82 22.52
C PRO A 131 9.96 -13.90 23.55
N ILE A 132 11.22 -13.89 23.09
CA ILE A 132 12.39 -14.00 23.99
C ILE A 132 12.94 -12.63 24.43
N GLY A 133 12.36 -11.53 23.94
CA GLY A 133 12.72 -10.17 24.33
C GLY A 133 13.90 -9.55 23.56
N GLU A 134 14.30 -10.13 22.43
CA GLU A 134 15.33 -9.58 21.53
C GLU A 134 14.74 -8.46 20.66
N LEU A 135 14.77 -7.23 21.18
CA LEU A 135 14.13 -6.06 20.55
C LEU A 135 15.13 -5.09 19.88
N ASP A 136 16.39 -5.46 19.77
CA ASP A 136 17.51 -4.63 19.29
C ASP A 136 17.93 -4.90 17.84
N HIS A 137 17.16 -5.71 17.11
CA HIS A 137 17.39 -6.01 15.70
C HIS A 137 17.01 -4.84 14.78
N SER A 138 17.91 -4.47 13.85
CA SER A 138 17.68 -3.39 12.88
C SER A 138 16.41 -3.57 12.05
N TRP A 139 16.10 -4.81 11.64
CA TRP A 139 14.89 -5.13 10.89
C TRP A 139 13.61 -4.88 11.70
N TYR A 140 13.66 -5.14 13.02
CA TYR A 140 12.52 -4.85 13.89
C TYR A 140 12.26 -3.34 13.99
N TYR A 141 13.30 -2.53 14.17
CA TYR A 141 13.15 -1.07 14.18
C TYR A 141 12.65 -0.52 12.84
N ALA A 142 13.18 -1.02 11.72
CA ALA A 142 12.70 -0.65 10.39
C ALA A 142 11.21 -0.97 10.21
N HIS A 143 10.77 -2.14 10.70
CA HIS A 143 9.38 -2.56 10.65
C HIS A 143 8.48 -1.69 11.53
N LEU A 144 8.91 -1.36 12.75
CA LEU A 144 8.17 -0.48 13.66
C LEU A 144 8.01 0.93 13.08
N ILE A 145 9.08 1.48 12.49
CA ILE A 145 9.04 2.78 11.80
C ILE A 145 8.06 2.72 10.62
N ALA A 146 8.11 1.65 9.81
CA ALA A 146 7.19 1.48 8.69
C ALA A 146 5.73 1.42 9.16
N TRP A 147 5.45 0.71 10.26
CA TRP A 147 4.14 0.62 10.88
C TRP A 147 3.63 2.00 11.33
N LEU A 148 4.46 2.81 12.00
CA LEU A 148 4.09 4.17 12.41
C LEU A 148 3.81 5.09 11.20
N ILE A 149 4.68 5.05 10.18
CA ILE A 149 4.48 5.84 8.95
C ILE A 149 3.18 5.41 8.26
N MET A 150 2.90 4.10 8.21
CA MET A 150 1.69 3.55 7.61
C MET A 150 0.43 4.05 8.33
N ILE A 151 0.39 4.05 9.66
CA ILE A 151 -0.73 4.58 10.46
C ILE A 151 -0.98 6.04 10.13
N CYS A 152 0.06 6.87 10.16
CA CYS A 152 -0.03 8.29 9.85
C CYS A 152 -0.53 8.53 8.42
N CYS A 153 0.02 7.81 7.44
CA CYS A 153 -0.38 7.94 6.04
C CYS A 153 -1.82 7.49 5.81
N LEU A 154 -2.26 6.39 6.43
CA LEU A 154 -3.63 5.90 6.34
C LEU A 154 -4.62 6.90 6.94
N ALA A 155 -4.30 7.45 8.12
CA ALA A 155 -5.13 8.47 8.76
C ALA A 155 -5.28 9.71 7.86
N ILE A 156 -4.17 10.22 7.32
CA ILE A 156 -4.19 11.35 6.38
C ILE A 156 -4.94 10.97 5.10
N HIS A 157 -4.74 9.78 4.55
CA HIS A 157 -5.41 9.29 3.36
C HIS A 157 -6.93 9.34 3.51
N VAL A 158 -7.47 8.79 4.61
CA VAL A 158 -8.92 8.78 4.88
C VAL A 158 -9.44 10.20 5.13
N LEU A 159 -8.73 10.99 5.95
CA LEU A 159 -9.14 12.36 6.29
C LEU A 159 -9.17 13.27 5.06
N MET A 160 -8.15 13.20 4.21
CA MET A 160 -8.10 13.94 2.95
C MET A 160 -9.14 13.43 1.94
N SER A 161 -9.39 12.13 1.88
CA SER A 161 -10.44 11.57 1.00
C SER A 161 -11.82 12.10 1.39
N ALA A 162 -12.11 12.19 2.69
CA ALA A 162 -13.32 12.82 3.21
C ALA A 162 -13.38 14.32 2.87
N LYS A 163 -12.26 15.04 3.03
CA LYS A 163 -12.18 16.49 2.81
C LYS A 163 -12.29 16.89 1.34
N VAL A 164 -11.63 16.17 0.44
CA VAL A 164 -11.52 16.50 -1.00
C VAL A 164 -12.69 15.94 -1.79
N GLY A 165 -13.10 14.69 -1.54
CA GLY A 165 -14.15 14.01 -2.29
C GLY A 165 -15.50 13.92 -1.59
N GLY A 166 -15.57 14.31 -0.33
CA GLY A 166 -16.77 14.16 0.49
C GLY A 166 -17.12 12.70 0.82
N VAL A 167 -18.21 12.55 1.56
CA VAL A 167 -18.81 11.24 1.88
C VAL A 167 -19.12 10.39 0.64
N PRO A 168 -19.62 10.95 -0.49
CA PRO A 168 -19.91 10.15 -1.68
C PRO A 168 -18.69 9.43 -2.26
N LEU A 169 -17.49 10.05 -2.19
CA LEU A 169 -16.26 9.40 -2.64
C LEU A 169 -15.91 8.20 -1.75
N LEU A 170 -16.03 8.33 -0.43
CA LEU A 170 -15.78 7.23 0.50
C LEU A 170 -16.74 6.05 0.27
N LEU A 171 -18.03 6.35 0.16
CA LEU A 171 -19.06 5.33 -0.08
C LEU A 171 -18.96 4.69 -1.47
N SER A 172 -18.34 5.36 -2.44
CA SER A 172 -18.16 4.83 -3.79
C SER A 172 -17.33 3.54 -3.83
N ILE A 173 -16.45 3.34 -2.85
CA ILE A 173 -15.65 2.12 -2.69
C ILE A 173 -16.52 0.92 -2.30
N LEU A 174 -17.61 1.12 -1.55
CA LEU A 174 -18.54 0.07 -1.11
C LEU A 174 -19.65 -0.22 -2.15
N SER A 175 -19.76 0.60 -3.19
CA SER A 175 -20.79 0.45 -4.21
C SER A 175 -20.48 -0.72 -5.15
N TRP A 176 -21.37 -1.70 -5.23
CA TRP A 176 -21.27 -2.80 -6.20
C TRP A 176 -21.72 -2.42 -7.61
N LYS A 177 -22.27 -1.21 -7.81
CA LYS A 177 -22.73 -0.76 -9.13
C LYS A 177 -21.53 -0.54 -10.05
N PHE A 178 -21.57 -1.09 -11.25
CA PHE A 178 -20.58 -0.88 -12.30
C PHE A 178 -21.24 -0.25 -13.54
N ARG A 179 -20.42 0.30 -14.45
CA ARG A 179 -20.88 0.72 -15.77
C ARG A 179 -20.80 -0.46 -16.74
N PRO A 180 -21.65 -0.55 -17.78
CA PRO A 180 -21.68 -1.69 -18.70
C PRO A 180 -20.31 -2.03 -19.29
N GLU A 181 -19.49 -1.02 -19.57
CA GLU A 181 -18.12 -1.18 -20.05
C GLU A 181 -17.22 -1.98 -19.10
N ASP A 182 -17.43 -1.92 -17.78
CA ASP A 182 -16.61 -2.60 -16.77
C ASP A 182 -17.27 -3.86 -16.20
N SER A 183 -18.21 -4.44 -16.94
CA SER A 183 -18.91 -5.67 -16.57
C SER A 183 -17.92 -6.80 -16.24
N PRO A 184 -18.14 -7.57 -15.15
CA PRO A 184 -17.35 -8.74 -14.81
C PRO A 184 -17.22 -9.77 -15.93
N ALA A 185 -18.23 -9.88 -16.80
CA ALA A 185 -18.20 -10.76 -17.96
C ALA A 185 -17.03 -10.47 -18.91
N ASN A 186 -16.57 -9.22 -18.99
CA ASN A 186 -15.54 -8.78 -19.91
C ASN A 186 -14.13 -8.73 -19.25
N TRP A 187 -14.00 -9.11 -17.98
CA TRP A 187 -12.72 -8.96 -17.27
C TRP A 187 -11.60 -9.81 -17.84
N TYR A 188 -11.90 -11.05 -18.21
CA TYR A 188 -10.92 -11.96 -18.80
C TYR A 188 -10.39 -11.41 -20.13
N ASP A 189 -11.29 -11.00 -21.03
CA ASP A 189 -10.92 -10.44 -22.33
C ASP A 189 -10.11 -9.15 -22.18
N ARG A 190 -10.47 -8.28 -21.22
CA ARG A 190 -9.72 -7.07 -20.91
C ARG A 190 -8.34 -7.36 -20.35
N LEU A 191 -8.22 -8.34 -19.45
CA LEU A 191 -6.93 -8.73 -18.88
C LEU A 191 -6.02 -9.30 -19.98
N ARG A 192 -6.57 -10.17 -20.83
CA ARG A 192 -5.83 -10.75 -21.97
C ARG A 192 -5.41 -9.67 -22.97
N ALA A 193 -6.33 -8.76 -23.34
CA ALA A 193 -6.02 -7.64 -24.22
C ALA A 193 -4.92 -6.75 -23.62
N TRP A 194 -5.02 -6.42 -22.33
CA TRP A 194 -4.01 -5.63 -21.63
C TRP A 194 -2.63 -6.32 -21.63
N PHE A 195 -2.56 -7.63 -21.37
CA PHE A 195 -1.30 -8.37 -21.43
C PHE A 195 -0.71 -8.41 -22.84
N ASN A 196 -1.55 -8.62 -23.86
CA ASN A 196 -1.10 -8.62 -25.25
C ASN A 196 -0.60 -7.23 -25.67
N ASP A 197 -1.34 -6.18 -25.34
CA ASP A 197 -0.96 -4.79 -25.63
C ASP A 197 0.33 -4.41 -24.91
N PHE A 198 0.49 -4.80 -23.64
CA PHE A 198 1.72 -4.57 -22.89
C PHE A 198 2.92 -5.25 -23.55
N SER A 199 2.79 -6.53 -23.93
CA SER A 199 3.84 -7.29 -24.61
C SER A 199 4.22 -6.66 -25.96
N ASN A 200 3.22 -6.22 -26.73
CA ASN A 200 3.42 -5.65 -28.06
C ASN A 200 3.97 -4.22 -28.02
N ASN A 201 3.66 -3.46 -26.96
CA ASN A 201 4.00 -2.04 -26.82
C ASN A 201 5.01 -1.78 -25.70
N LEU A 202 5.83 -2.77 -25.30
CA LEU A 202 6.87 -2.62 -24.28
C LEU A 202 7.75 -1.37 -24.49
N ARG A 203 8.08 -1.08 -25.75
CA ARG A 203 8.87 0.11 -26.10
C ARG A 203 8.14 1.42 -25.78
N GLU A 204 6.83 1.47 -26.00
CA GLU A 204 6.03 2.65 -25.66
C GLU A 204 5.89 2.80 -24.15
N GLU A 205 5.71 1.72 -23.41
CA GLU A 205 5.71 1.73 -21.94
C GLU A 205 7.04 2.24 -21.38
N ILE A 206 8.17 1.77 -21.92
CA ILE A 206 9.50 2.29 -21.57
C ILE A 206 9.60 3.79 -21.88
N ASN A 207 9.13 4.22 -23.05
CA ASN A 207 9.16 5.65 -23.41
C ASN A 207 8.27 6.50 -22.49
N GLN A 208 7.07 6.00 -22.13
CA GLN A 208 6.18 6.68 -21.19
C GLN A 208 6.80 6.76 -19.80
N PHE A 209 7.40 5.68 -19.31
CA PHE A 209 8.17 5.66 -18.08
C PHE A 209 9.30 6.70 -18.14
N MET A 210 10.05 6.74 -19.25
CA MET A 210 11.10 7.73 -19.50
C MET A 210 10.60 9.18 -19.60
N ALA A 211 9.31 9.41 -19.87
CA ALA A 211 8.69 10.73 -19.84
C ALA A 211 8.23 11.17 -18.44
N VAL A 212 8.15 10.27 -17.46
CA VAL A 212 7.78 10.60 -16.07
C VAL A 212 8.88 11.44 -15.41
N GLY A 213 8.50 12.34 -14.48
CA GLY A 213 9.45 13.12 -13.69
C GLY A 213 10.41 12.22 -12.91
N LEU A 214 11.68 12.65 -12.79
CA LEU A 214 12.76 11.85 -12.18
C LEU A 214 12.40 11.28 -10.80
N LEU A 215 11.81 12.10 -9.93
CA LEU A 215 11.39 11.67 -8.59
C LEU A 215 10.40 10.49 -8.64
N MET A 216 9.40 10.56 -9.51
CA MET A 216 8.39 9.51 -9.62
C MET A 216 8.96 8.21 -10.19
N LYS A 217 9.90 8.29 -11.14
CA LYS A 217 10.64 7.12 -11.63
C LYS A 217 11.42 6.43 -10.51
N ILE A 218 12.15 7.21 -9.71
CA ILE A 218 12.93 6.68 -8.59
C ILE A 218 12.00 5.96 -7.60
N ILE A 219 10.86 6.58 -7.27
CA ILE A 219 9.88 5.98 -6.36
C ILE A 219 9.30 4.69 -6.93
N GLU A 220 8.95 4.66 -8.21
CA GLU A 220 8.44 3.46 -8.88
C GLU A 220 9.46 2.33 -8.86
N VAL A 221 10.73 2.61 -9.18
CA VAL A 221 11.81 1.63 -9.12
C VAL A 221 12.01 1.12 -7.69
N ILE A 222 12.05 2.00 -6.69
CA ILE A 222 12.19 1.61 -5.28
C ILE A 222 11.04 0.69 -4.86
N VAL A 223 9.80 1.03 -5.23
CA VAL A 223 8.64 0.22 -4.87
C VAL A 223 8.69 -1.15 -5.54
N LEU A 224 8.91 -1.21 -6.85
CA LEU A 224 8.95 -2.47 -7.60
C LEU A 224 10.14 -3.35 -7.16
N ALA A 225 11.32 -2.77 -7.03
CA ALA A 225 12.50 -3.48 -6.54
C ALA A 225 12.28 -4.00 -5.12
N GLY A 226 11.75 -3.18 -4.22
CA GLY A 226 11.48 -3.60 -2.85
C GLY A 226 10.43 -4.71 -2.74
N ILE A 227 9.40 -4.70 -3.60
CA ILE A 227 8.45 -5.83 -3.70
C ILE A 227 9.19 -7.11 -4.10
N ILE A 228 10.04 -7.06 -5.12
CA ILE A 228 10.87 -8.22 -5.54
C ILE A 228 11.76 -8.67 -4.38
N THR A 229 12.44 -7.73 -3.71
CA THR A 229 13.28 -8.01 -2.55
C THR A 229 12.51 -8.72 -1.43
N ALA A 230 11.26 -8.35 -1.15
CA ALA A 230 10.45 -9.01 -0.12
C ALA A 230 10.16 -10.50 -0.40
N PHE A 231 10.12 -10.90 -1.68
CA PHE A 231 10.00 -12.31 -2.08
C PHE A 231 11.35 -13.03 -2.08
N VAL A 232 12.40 -12.35 -2.55
CA VAL A 232 13.68 -12.97 -2.88
C VAL A 232 14.63 -13.00 -1.69
N LEU A 233 14.74 -11.91 -0.93
CA LEU A 233 15.71 -11.76 0.15
C LEU A 233 15.60 -12.87 1.21
N PRO A 234 14.40 -13.27 1.67
CA PRO A 234 14.27 -14.35 2.65
C PRO A 234 14.84 -15.69 2.15
N LEU A 235 14.88 -15.95 0.84
CA LEU A 235 15.42 -17.22 0.31
C LEU A 235 16.92 -17.39 0.55
N PHE A 236 17.65 -16.28 0.75
CA PHE A 236 19.10 -16.29 0.98
C PHE A 236 19.45 -16.15 2.47
N PHE A 237 18.61 -15.47 3.24
CA PHE A 237 18.88 -15.16 4.65
C PHE A 237 18.10 -16.05 5.63
N SER A 238 17.07 -16.78 5.18
CA SER A 238 16.31 -17.72 6.03
C SER A 238 16.96 -19.10 6.12
N SER A 239 17.96 -19.41 5.29
CA SER A 239 18.63 -20.72 5.22
C SER A 239 20.01 -20.77 5.89
N GLY A 240 20.40 -19.70 6.61
CA GLY A 240 21.79 -19.49 7.06
C GLY A 240 22.11 -19.88 8.50
N GLU A 241 21.13 -20.31 9.30
CA GLU A 241 21.37 -20.64 10.72
C GLU A 241 20.64 -21.93 11.09
N SER A 242 21.33 -23.05 10.88
CA SER A 242 21.06 -24.36 11.48
C SER A 242 22.23 -24.74 12.37
#